data_AF-A0A2G6AVL4-F1
#
_entry.id   AF-A0A2G6AVL4-F1
#
_cell.length_a   1.000
_cell.length_b   1.000
_cell.length_c   1.000
_cell.angle_alpha   90.00
_cell.angle_beta   90.00
_cell.angle_gamma   90.00
#
_symmetry.space_group_name_H-M   'P 1'
#
loop_
_entity.id
_entity.type
_entity.pdbx_description
1 polymer ?
#
loop_
_entity_poly.entity_id
_entity_poly.type
_entity_poly.pdbx_seq_one_letter_code
_entity_poly.pdbx_strand_id
1 'polypeptide(L)' 'MFCTKEINRLYYDDLMSSGEISELLGCSKSLVRDRLYREMRTREEAGRIRTIKCYYGYMPKVFKDMYKENRNN' A
#
# COMPACT_ATOMS: atom_id res chain seq x y z
N MET A 1 12.42 -10.25 -11.57
CA MET A 1 11.84 -9.82 -10.27
C MET A 1 11.89 -8.30 -10.24
N PHE A 2 10.74 -7.62 -10.31
CA PHE A 2 10.70 -6.15 -10.39
C PHE A 2 10.98 -5.53 -9.02
N CYS A 3 11.87 -4.55 -8.96
CA CYS A 3 12.31 -3.94 -7.71
C CYS A 3 11.28 -2.89 -7.24
N THR A 4 10.86 -2.94 -5.97
CA THR A 4 9.95 -1.94 -5.38
C THR A 4 10.50 -0.52 -5.54
N LYS A 5 11.83 -0.35 -5.42
CA LYS A 5 12.49 0.95 -5.59
C LYS A 5 12.28 1.56 -6.98
N GLU A 6 12.29 0.72 -8.01
CA GLU A 6 12.12 1.17 -9.39
C GLU A 6 10.68 1.61 -9.66
N ILE A 7 9.71 0.85 -9.12
CA ILE A 7 8.29 1.24 -9.17
C ILE A 7 8.03 2.56 -8.43
N ASN A 8 8.64 2.75 -7.24
CA ASN A 8 8.55 4.00 -6.49
C ASN A 8 9.17 5.18 -7.27
N ARG A 9 10.36 4.99 -7.86
CA ARG A 9 11.02 6.03 -8.66
C ARG A 9 10.14 6.46 -9.84
N LEU A 10 9.62 5.50 -10.60
CA LEU A 10 8.77 5.80 -11.75
C LEU A 10 7.46 6.50 -11.36
N TYR A 11 6.91 6.17 -10.19
CA TYR A 11 5.65 6.74 -9.73
C TYR A 11 5.80 8.13 -9.10
N TYR A 12 6.81 8.32 -8.24
CA TYR A 12 7.00 9.55 -7.47
C TYR A 12 7.93 10.55 -8.16
N ASP A 13 8.98 10.09 -8.83
CA ASP A 13 9.97 10.97 -9.47
C ASP A 13 9.61 11.24 -10.93
N ASP A 14 9.26 10.18 -11.68
CA ASP A 14 8.92 10.29 -13.10
C ASP A 14 7.41 10.55 -13.34
N LEU A 15 6.62 10.67 -12.25
CA LEU A 15 5.18 10.99 -12.24
C LEU A 15 4.30 10.09 -13.14
N MET A 16 4.74 8.85 -13.38
CA MET A 16 3.99 7.91 -14.22
C MET A 16 2.81 7.31 -13.46
N SER A 17 1.69 7.11 -14.14
CA SER A 17 0.56 6.38 -13.58
C SER A 17 0.89 4.90 -13.38
N SER A 18 0.20 4.24 -12.44
CA SER A 18 0.36 2.79 -12.23
C SER A 18 0.06 1.96 -13.50
N GLY A 19 -0.72 2.51 -14.43
CA GLY A 19 -0.99 1.91 -15.73
C GLY A 19 0.21 1.98 -16.66
N GLU A 20 0.79 3.16 -16.81
CA GLU A 20 1.99 3.37 -17.63
C GLU A 20 3.18 2.57 -17.09
N ILE A 21 3.35 2.53 -15.77
CA ILE A 21 4.39 1.70 -15.12
C ILE A 21 4.15 0.20 -15.42
N SER A 22 2.90 -0.24 -15.43
CA SER A 22 2.56 -1.64 -15.71
C SER A 22 2.91 -2.03 -17.15
N GLU A 23 2.65 -1.12 -18.09
CA GLU A 23 2.95 -1.32 -19.51
C GLU A 23 4.46 -1.25 -19.76
N LEU A 24 5.14 -0.28 -19.14
CA LEU A 24 6.59 -0.13 -19.24
C LEU A 24 7.35 -1.33 -18.70
N LEU A 25 6.95 -1.85 -17.54
CA LEU A 25 7.61 -2.97 -16.88
C LEU A 25 7.07 -4.33 -17.33
N GLY A 26 6.06 -4.38 -18.20
CA GLY A 26 5.43 -5.63 -18.63
C GLY A 26 4.85 -6.44 -17.47
N CYS A 27 4.26 -5.76 -16.48
CA CYS A 27 3.72 -6.39 -15.27
C CYS A 27 2.26 -6.03 -15.03
N SER A 28 1.58 -6.68 -14.09
CA SER A 28 0.17 -6.40 -13.83
C SER A 28 -0.01 -5.10 -13.03
N LYS A 29 -1.06 -4.32 -13.35
CA LYS A 29 -1.43 -3.11 -12.60
C LYS A 29 -1.63 -3.40 -11.10
N SER A 30 -2.13 -4.58 -10.76
CA SER A 30 -2.30 -5.04 -9.38
C SER A 30 -0.97 -5.22 -8.65
N LEU A 31 0.07 -5.70 -9.33
CA LEU A 31 1.41 -5.83 -8.76
C LEU A 31 2.02 -4.46 -8.48
N VAL A 32 1.89 -3.52 -9.43
CA VAL A 32 2.37 -2.13 -9.26
C VAL A 32 1.72 -1.50 -8.04
N ARG A 33 0.39 -1.61 -7.92
CA ARG A 33 -0.35 -1.12 -6.74
C ARG A 33 0.07 -1.82 -5.45
N ASP A 34 0.18 -3.14 -5.44
CA ASP A 34 0.66 -3.86 -4.25
C ASP A 34 2.02 -3.30 -3.82
N ARG A 35 2.95 -3.10 -4.76
CA ARG A 35 4.29 -2.60 -4.46
C ARG A 35 4.32 -1.16 -3.94
N LEU A 36 3.53 -0.28 -4.54
CA LEU A 36 3.40 1.12 -4.08
C LEU A 36 2.80 1.22 -2.68
N TYR A 37 1.76 0.42 -2.39
CA TYR A 37 0.99 0.57 -1.14
C TYR A 37 1.40 -0.39 -0.02
N ARG A 38 2.29 -1.36 -0.27
CA ARG A 38 2.71 -2.36 0.72
C ARG A 38 3.83 -1.86 1.65
N GLU A 39 4.49 -0.75 1.32
CA GLU A 39 5.47 -0.11 2.21
C GLU A 39 4.83 0.74 3.33
N MET A 40 3.52 1.03 3.29
CA MET A 40 2.82 1.78 4.36
C MET A 40 2.18 0.89 5.42
N ARG A 41 2.91 -0.12 5.90
CA ARG A 41 2.61 -0.70 7.21
C ARG A 41 3.89 -0.73 8.01
N THR A 42 4.06 0.27 8.86
CA THR A 42 5.07 0.19 9.91
C THR A 42 4.84 -1.10 10.72
N ARG A 43 5.91 -1.70 11.25
CA ARG A 43 5.80 -2.89 12.13
C ARG A 43 4.84 -2.60 13.30
N GLU A 44 4.80 -1.36 13.73
CA GLU A 44 3.88 -0.85 14.75
C GLU A 44 2.43 -0.82 14.29
N GLU A 45 2.13 -0.33 13.08
CA GLU A 45 0.77 -0.39 12.52
C GLU A 45 0.30 -1.82 12.26
N ALA A 46 1.18 -2.67 11.73
CA ALA A 46 0.89 -4.08 11.57
C ALA A 46 0.59 -4.75 12.92
N GLY A 47 1.36 -4.38 13.96
CA GLY A 47 1.14 -4.80 15.35
C GLY A 47 -0.21 -4.32 15.89
N ARG A 48 -0.54 -3.04 15.72
CA ARG A 48 -1.82 -2.46 16.16
C ARG A 48 -3.02 -3.14 15.51
N ILE A 49 -2.97 -3.38 14.20
CA ILE A 49 -4.03 -4.11 13.47
C ILE A 49 -4.20 -5.52 14.03
N ARG A 50 -3.08 -6.21 14.30
CA ARG A 50 -3.09 -7.55 14.88
C ARG A 50 -3.71 -7.54 16.28
N THR A 51 -3.31 -6.60 17.14
CA THR A 51 -3.82 -6.46 18.50
C THR A 51 -5.32 -6.16 18.51
N ILE A 52 -5.79 -5.22 17.68
CA ILE A 52 -7.22 -4.89 17.56
C ILE A 52 -8.02 -6.13 17.15
N LYS A 53 -7.57 -6.85 16.13
CA LYS A 53 -8.23 -8.07 15.68
C LYS A 53 -8.21 -9.19 16.73
N CYS A 54 -7.11 -9.34 17.48
CA CYS A 54 -7.01 -10.32 18.55
C CYS A 54 -7.91 -9.98 19.75
N TYR A 55 -8.02 -8.71 20.10
CA TYR A 55 -8.82 -8.26 21.25
C TYR A 55 -10.32 -8.32 20.97
N TYR A 56 -10.75 -7.89 19.78
CA TYR A 56 -12.18 -7.82 19.44
C TYR A 56 -12.68 -9.03 18.64
N GLY A 57 -11.79 -9.90 18.12
CA GLY A 57 -12.14 -11.02 17.23
C GLY A 57 -12.54 -10.59 15.80
N TYR A 58 -12.89 -9.32 15.60
CA TYR A 58 -13.18 -8.68 14.33
C TYR A 58 -12.50 -7.30 14.27
N MET A 59 -12.55 -6.64 13.10
CA MET A 59 -12.00 -5.29 12.93
C MET A 59 -13.14 -4.25 13.00
N PRO A 60 -13.27 -3.47 14.09
CA PRO A 60 -14.36 -2.50 14.22
C PRO A 60 -14.31 -1.41 13.14
N LYS A 61 -15.47 -0.91 12.70
CA LYS A 61 -15.58 0.12 11.65
C LYS A 61 -14.84 1.42 11.99
N VAL A 62 -14.85 1.83 13.26
CA VAL A 62 -14.15 3.04 13.73
C VAL A 62 -12.65 3.00 13.42
N PHE A 63 -12.03 1.82 13.47
CA PHE A 63 -10.63 1.67 13.07
C PHE A 63 -10.47 1.64 11.56
N LYS A 64 -11.46 1.14 10.78
CA LYS A 64 -11.43 1.21 9.31
C LYS A 64 -11.35 2.63 8.77
N ASP A 65 -11.99 3.58 9.44
CA ASP A 65 -12.04 4.97 9.00
C ASP A 65 -10.72 5.72 9.28
N MET A 66 -10.01 5.39 10.38
CA MET A 66 -8.65 5.88 10.62
C MET A 66 -7.66 5.48 9.51
N TYR A 67 -7.85 4.32 8.86
CA TYR A 67 -7.03 3.93 7.70
C TYR A 67 -7.44 4.62 6.39
N LYS A 68 -8.61 5.26 6.33
CA LYS A 68 -9.04 6.05 5.17
C LYS A 68 -8.54 7.49 5.24
N GLU A 69 -8.40 8.08 6.43
CA GLU A 69 -7.91 9.46 6.59
C GLU A 69 -6.43 9.61 6.24
N ASN A 70 -5.56 8.67 6.62
CA ASN A 70 -4.15 8.64 6.19
C ASN A 70 -3.95 8.34 4.68
N ARG A 71 -5.04 8.26 3.91
CA ARG A 71 -5.06 7.99 2.47
C ARG A 71 -5.24 9.27 1.63
N ASN A 72 -5.55 10.40 2.28
CA ASN A 72 -5.93 11.67 1.67
C ASN A 72 -5.00 12.84 2.07
N ASN A 73 -3.83 12.56 2.64
CA ASN A 73 -2.79 13.53 2.97
C ASN A 73 -1.47 13.02 2.38
#